data_AF-A0A9E0K2H7-F1
#
_entry.id   AF-A0A9E0K2H7-F1
#
_cell.length_a   1.000
_cell.length_b   1.000
_cell.length_c   1.000
_cell.angle_alpha   90.00
_cell.angle_beta   90.00
_cell.angle_gamma   90.00
#
_symmetry.space_group_name_H-M   'P 1'
#
loop_
_entity.id
_entity.type
_entity.pdbx_description
1 polymer ?
#
loop_
_entity_poly.entity_id
_entity_poly.type
_entity_poly.pdbx_seq_one_letter_code
_entity_poly.pdbx_strand_id
1 'polypeptide(L)'
;MSTRKIKNNNNDNSNTVDSKKTVKQVKVTGVRHEYKGIIPPPSIIDGYEKNCPGATDRILAMTENQLKSTQTLDKLDQENKNECRKLILKQDGEFIKRGQIMGFVILLTMVFGGIVLVLFDKSIGGYSILIGSIVVELFYVIWNNSNKEKKSINN
;
A
#
# COMPACT_ATOMS: atom_id res chain seq x y z
N MET A 1 -27.99 40.33 -21.18
CA MET A 1 -28.73 41.59 -21.46
C MET A 1 -29.14 42.20 -20.12
N SER A 2 -29.04 43.51 -20.03
CA SER A 2 -29.40 44.39 -18.90
C SER A 2 -28.37 44.59 -17.78
N THR A 3 -27.80 45.78 -17.84
CA THR A 3 -26.91 46.48 -16.92
C THR A 3 -27.72 47.40 -16.01
N ARG A 4 -27.20 47.74 -14.82
CA ARG A 4 -26.79 49.12 -14.43
C ARG A 4 -26.69 49.32 -12.92
N LYS A 5 -25.52 49.88 -12.54
CA LYS A 5 -25.22 50.99 -11.62
C LYS A 5 -25.72 50.85 -10.17
N ILE A 6 -24.95 51.25 -9.15
CA ILE A 6 -24.74 52.66 -8.78
C ILE A 6 -23.44 52.85 -7.96
N LYS A 7 -22.87 54.02 -8.19
CA LYS A 7 -21.65 54.70 -7.73
C LYS A 7 -21.75 55.22 -6.29
N ASN A 8 -20.68 55.15 -5.50
CA ASN A 8 -20.27 56.21 -4.54
C ASN A 8 -18.84 55.91 -4.01
N ASN A 9 -17.79 56.58 -4.47
CA ASN A 9 -17.27 57.90 -4.09
C ASN A 9 -16.47 57.90 -2.78
N ASN A 10 -15.14 57.90 -2.90
CA ASN A 10 -14.25 58.97 -2.41
C ASN A 10 -12.81 58.46 -2.45
N ASN A 11 -12.03 58.97 -3.40
CA ASN A 11 -10.58 58.85 -3.42
C ASN A 11 -9.97 60.26 -3.43
N ASP A 12 -9.02 60.43 -2.53
CA ASP A 12 -7.81 61.24 -2.61
C ASP A 12 -7.92 62.76 -2.76
N ASN A 13 -7.42 63.48 -1.75
CA ASN A 13 -6.17 64.21 -1.95
C ASN A 13 -5.56 64.72 -0.64
N SER A 14 -4.29 64.40 -0.40
CA SER A 14 -3.16 65.34 -0.44
C SER A 14 -2.06 64.95 0.54
N ASN A 15 -0.88 64.73 -0.05
CA ASN A 15 0.40 64.51 0.59
C ASN A 15 0.89 65.76 1.34
N THR A 16 1.58 65.59 2.47
CA THR A 16 2.82 66.30 2.85
C THR A 16 3.44 65.55 4.05
N VAL A 17 4.45 64.71 3.81
CA VAL A 17 5.88 64.94 4.11
C VAL A 17 6.12 65.36 5.58
N ASP A 18 6.66 64.48 6.43
CA ASP A 18 8.06 64.61 6.89
C ASP A 18 8.54 63.57 7.94
N SER A 19 9.81 63.18 7.77
CA SER A 19 10.80 62.88 8.81
C SER A 19 10.75 61.61 9.69
N LYS A 20 11.64 60.66 9.32
CA LYS A 20 12.45 59.73 10.13
C LYS A 20 12.05 59.51 11.62
N LYS A 21 11.62 58.29 11.96
CA LYS A 21 11.98 57.63 13.24
C LYS A 21 12.01 56.11 13.09
N THR A 22 13.10 55.55 13.61
CA THR A 22 13.56 54.17 13.59
C THR A 22 12.56 53.22 14.26
N VAL A 23 11.75 52.50 13.48
CA VAL A 23 10.97 51.37 14.01
C VAL A 23 11.82 50.12 13.85
N LYS A 24 12.43 49.66 14.96
CA LYS A 24 13.02 48.33 15.05
C LYS A 24 11.90 47.33 14.76
N GLN A 25 11.96 46.69 13.59
CA GLN A 25 11.10 45.57 13.23
C GLN A 25 11.34 44.46 14.26
N VAL A 26 10.43 44.31 15.24
CA VAL A 26 10.42 43.16 16.15
C VAL A 26 10.02 41.97 15.29
N LYS A 27 11.02 41.23 14.81
CA LYS A 27 10.84 39.95 14.13
C LYS A 27 10.34 38.95 15.16
N VAL A 28 9.02 38.89 15.36
CA VAL A 28 8.37 37.85 16.14
C VAL A 28 8.64 36.53 15.42
N THR A 29 9.72 35.88 15.82
CA THR A 29 10.10 34.56 15.32
C THR A 29 9.22 33.59 16.10
N GLY A 30 8.00 33.37 15.62
CA GLY A 30 7.10 32.40 16.20
C GLY A 30 7.71 31.01 16.04
N VAL A 31 8.27 30.47 17.12
CA VAL A 31 8.70 29.07 17.17
C VAL A 31 7.43 28.22 17.15
N ARG A 32 7.05 27.72 15.96
CA ARG A 32 5.98 26.73 15.83
C ARG A 32 6.50 25.39 16.33
N HIS A 33 6.07 25.00 17.52
CA HIS A 33 6.24 23.63 17.98
C HIS A 33 5.10 22.79 17.40
N GLU A 34 5.40 22.04 16.34
CA GLU A 34 4.50 21.01 15.83
C GLU A 34 4.67 19.76 16.70
N TYR A 35 3.77 19.57 17.65
CA TYR A 35 3.72 18.37 18.45
C TYR A 35 2.64 17.43 17.89
N LYS A 36 3.04 16.23 17.49
CA LYS A 36 2.13 15.14 17.12
C LYS A 36 2.19 14.07 18.20
N GLY A 37 1.14 14.01 19.00
CA GLY A 37 0.90 12.99 19.99
C GLY A 37 -0.49 13.18 20.58
N ILE A 38 -1.06 12.12 21.16
CA ILE A 38 -2.41 12.16 21.76
C ILE A 38 -2.39 12.93 23.10
N ILE A 39 -1.21 13.02 23.72
CA ILE A 39 -0.94 13.76 24.97
C ILE A 39 -0.48 15.19 24.62
N PRO A 40 -0.94 16.25 25.32
CA PRO A 40 -0.42 17.61 25.11
C PRO A 40 1.09 17.70 25.34
N PRO A 41 1.80 18.61 24.65
CA PRO A 41 3.25 18.75 24.83
C PRO A 41 3.61 19.06 26.30
N PRO A 42 4.74 18.55 26.80
CA PRO A 42 5.13 18.67 28.21
C PRO A 42 5.17 20.11 28.73
N SER A 43 5.49 21.06 27.84
CA SER A 43 5.55 22.49 28.15
C SER A 43 4.19 23.12 28.51
N ILE A 44 3.07 22.48 28.17
CA ILE A 44 1.71 22.98 28.43
C ILE A 44 1.02 22.15 29.53
N ILE A 45 1.47 20.91 29.76
CA ILE A 45 0.98 20.01 30.83
C ILE A 45 1.02 20.68 32.20
N ASP A 46 2.13 21.35 32.54
CA ASP A 46 2.27 22.05 33.81
C ASP A 46 1.23 23.17 33.98
N GLY A 47 0.76 23.77 32.88
CA GLY A 47 -0.30 24.78 32.89
C GLY A 47 -1.69 24.19 33.11
N TYR A 48 -1.93 22.94 32.66
CA TYR A 48 -3.19 22.24 32.92
C TYR A 48 -3.34 21.87 34.40
N GLU A 49 -2.27 21.38 35.01
CA GLU A 49 -2.25 21.04 36.45
C GLU A 49 -2.41 22.29 37.33
N LYS A 50 -1.78 23.41 36.94
CA LYS A 50 -1.87 24.68 37.68
C LYS A 50 -3.26 25.32 37.62
N ASN A 51 -3.97 25.15 36.50
CA ASN A 51 -5.32 25.69 36.32
C ASN A 51 -6.41 24.80 36.96
N CYS A 52 -6.21 23.49 36.95
CA CYS A 52 -7.12 22.54 37.58
C CYS A 52 -6.31 21.31 38.04
N PRO A 53 -6.08 21.14 39.35
CA PRO A 53 -5.32 20.00 39.86
C PRO A 53 -6.03 18.69 39.52
N GLY A 54 -5.30 17.71 38.99
CA GLY A 54 -5.80 16.43 38.51
C GLY A 54 -6.29 16.41 37.06
N ALA A 55 -6.20 17.52 36.32
CA ALA A 55 -6.53 17.56 34.90
C ALA A 55 -5.56 16.72 34.05
N THR A 56 -4.28 16.74 34.41
CA THR A 56 -3.22 15.99 33.71
C THR A 56 -3.46 14.48 33.80
N ASP A 57 -3.73 13.98 35.01
CA ASP A 57 -4.01 12.56 35.26
C ASP A 57 -5.26 12.08 34.52
N ARG A 58 -6.30 12.92 34.44
CA ARG A 58 -7.53 12.58 33.72
C ARG A 58 -7.31 12.49 32.21
N ILE A 59 -6.49 13.38 31.64
CA ILE A 59 -6.12 13.36 30.22
C ILE A 59 -5.24 12.14 29.92
N LEU A 60 -4.28 11.83 30.81
CA LEU A 60 -3.42 10.66 30.67
C LEU A 60 -4.23 9.36 30.71
N ALA A 61 -5.13 9.21 31.69
CA ALA A 61 -6.01 8.05 31.80
C ALA A 61 -6.96 7.91 30.59
N MET A 62 -7.49 9.03 30.07
CA MET A 62 -8.30 9.02 28.85
C MET A 62 -7.49 8.61 27.63
N THR A 63 -6.24 9.07 27.54
CA THR A 63 -5.32 8.75 26.45
C THR A 63 -4.94 7.28 26.47
N GLU A 64 -4.62 6.72 27.65
CA GLU A 64 -4.33 5.28 27.79
C GLU A 64 -5.50 4.40 27.35
N ASN A 65 -6.73 4.78 27.71
CA ASN A 65 -7.93 4.05 27.30
C ASN A 65 -8.16 4.12 25.78
N GLN A 66 -7.88 5.27 25.15
CA GLN A 66 -7.90 5.40 23.69
C GLN A 66 -6.82 4.54 23.03
N LEU A 67 -5.59 4.53 23.55
CA LEU A 67 -4.52 3.68 23.03
C LEU A 67 -4.85 2.19 23.13
N LYS A 68 -5.40 1.74 24.27
CA LYS A 68 -5.83 0.35 24.45
C LYS A 68 -6.91 -0.02 23.43
N SER A 69 -7.89 0.86 23.22
CA SER A 69 -8.96 0.66 22.24
C SER A 69 -8.41 0.58 20.80
N THR A 70 -7.57 1.53 20.38
CA THR A 70 -6.97 1.49 19.04
C THR A 70 -6.09 0.26 18.85
N GLN A 71 -5.31 -0.12 19.87
CA GLN A 71 -4.48 -1.32 19.81
C GLN A 71 -5.32 -2.61 19.69
N THR A 72 -6.48 -2.68 20.34
CA THR A 72 -7.39 -3.82 20.15
C THR A 72 -7.97 -3.87 18.74
N LEU A 73 -8.33 -2.71 18.17
CA LEU A 73 -8.83 -2.63 16.79
C LEU A 73 -7.74 -3.00 15.78
N ASP A 74 -6.51 -2.55 15.98
CA ASP A 74 -5.37 -2.87 15.11
C ASP A 74 -5.04 -4.37 15.14
N LYS A 75 -5.12 -5.00 16.32
CA LYS A 75 -4.94 -6.45 16.47
C LYS A 75 -6.03 -7.23 15.75
N LEU A 76 -7.29 -6.84 15.93
CA LEU A 76 -8.43 -7.47 15.26
C LEU A 76 -8.36 -7.30 13.74
N ASP A 77 -7.93 -6.13 13.25
CA ASP A 77 -7.79 -5.87 11.82
C ASP A 77 -6.61 -6.67 11.22
N GLN A 78 -5.51 -6.84 11.96
CA GLN A 78 -4.42 -7.72 11.57
C GLN A 78 -4.84 -9.19 11.55
N GLU A 79 -5.58 -9.66 12.55
CA GLU A 79 -6.09 -11.03 12.62
C GLU A 79 -7.04 -11.32 11.45
N ASN A 80 -7.99 -10.43 11.17
CA ASN A 80 -8.90 -10.56 10.03
C ASN A 80 -8.17 -10.65 8.68
N LYS A 81 -7.13 -9.81 8.48
CA LYS A 81 -6.32 -9.86 7.24
C LYS A 81 -5.54 -11.17 7.12
N ASN A 82 -5.02 -11.67 8.23
CA ASN A 82 -4.26 -12.92 8.27
C ASN A 82 -5.14 -14.13 7.99
N GLU A 83 -6.36 -14.17 8.55
CA GLU A 83 -7.31 -15.25 8.30
C GLU A 83 -7.78 -15.24 6.84
N CYS A 84 -8.08 -14.07 6.26
CA CYS A 84 -8.43 -13.95 4.84
C CYS A 84 -7.31 -14.50 3.92
N ARG A 85 -6.04 -14.16 4.19
CA ARG A 85 -4.90 -14.69 3.43
C ARG A 85 -4.76 -16.21 3.54
N LYS A 86 -4.96 -16.77 4.74
CA LYS A 86 -4.92 -18.22 4.94
C LYS A 86 -6.02 -18.95 4.16
N LEU A 87 -7.22 -18.38 4.08
CA LEU A 87 -8.33 -18.99 3.34
C LEU A 87 -8.02 -19.08 1.84
N ILE A 88 -7.49 -18.00 1.25
CA ILE A 88 -7.08 -17.97 -0.16
C ILE A 88 -5.96 -18.99 -0.41
N LEU A 89 -4.92 -19.02 0.43
CA LEU A 89 -3.82 -19.97 0.28
C LEU A 89 -4.23 -21.44 0.43
N LYS A 90 -5.18 -21.74 1.33
CA LYS A 90 -5.72 -23.09 1.50
C LYS A 90 -6.53 -23.51 0.28
N GLN A 91 -7.33 -22.60 -0.25
CA GLN A 91 -8.10 -22.83 -1.47
C GLN A 91 -7.17 -23.11 -2.66
N ASP A 92 -6.16 -22.26 -2.87
CA ASP A 92 -5.18 -22.43 -3.94
C ASP A 92 -4.37 -23.73 -3.77
N GLY A 93 -3.98 -24.07 -2.56
CA GLY A 93 -3.21 -25.30 -2.27
C GLY A 93 -3.94 -26.57 -2.67
N GLU A 94 -5.26 -26.65 -2.46
CA GLU A 94 -6.07 -27.81 -2.88
C GLU A 94 -6.22 -27.88 -4.40
N PHE A 95 -6.39 -26.74 -5.08
CA PHE A 95 -6.44 -26.70 -6.54
C PHE A 95 -5.09 -27.05 -7.18
N ILE A 96 -3.98 -26.59 -6.60
CA ILE A 96 -2.62 -26.92 -7.09
C ILE A 96 -2.36 -28.42 -6.94
N LYS A 97 -2.70 -29.04 -5.80
CA LYS A 97 -2.54 -30.50 -5.61
C LYS A 97 -3.39 -31.32 -6.58
N ARG A 98 -4.65 -30.92 -6.79
CA ARG A 98 -5.53 -31.58 -7.77
C ARG A 98 -5.07 -31.36 -9.20
N GLY A 99 -4.54 -30.17 -9.53
CA GLY A 99 -3.92 -29.90 -10.83
C GLY A 99 -2.68 -30.76 -11.06
N GLN A 100 -1.82 -30.89 -10.04
CA GLN A 100 -0.60 -31.68 -10.11
C GLN A 100 -0.88 -33.16 -10.31
N ILE A 101 -1.89 -33.73 -9.63
CA ILE A 101 -2.24 -35.14 -9.82
C ILE A 101 -2.81 -35.39 -11.23
N MET A 102 -3.66 -34.49 -11.74
CA MET A 102 -4.20 -34.60 -13.10
C MET A 102 -3.11 -34.45 -14.17
N GLY A 103 -2.18 -33.51 -13.98
CA GLY A 103 -1.01 -33.34 -14.85
C GLY A 103 -0.10 -34.57 -14.85
N PHE A 104 0.12 -35.17 -13.67
CA PHE A 104 0.86 -36.42 -13.55
C PHE A 104 0.20 -37.57 -14.32
N VAL A 105 -1.12 -37.72 -14.21
CA VAL A 105 -1.87 -38.75 -14.95
C VAL A 105 -1.75 -38.55 -16.47
N ILE A 106 -1.85 -37.31 -16.96
CA ILE A 106 -1.70 -36.98 -18.39
C ILE A 106 -0.30 -37.29 -18.90
N LEU A 107 0.74 -36.94 -18.13
CA LEU A 107 2.12 -37.28 -18.49
C LEU A 107 2.34 -38.79 -18.54
N LEU A 108 1.79 -39.52 -17.56
CA LEU A 108 1.91 -40.96 -17.48
C LEU A 108 1.21 -41.65 -18.66
N THR A 109 0.00 -41.21 -19.04
CA THR A 109 -0.70 -41.74 -20.22
C THR A 109 0.01 -41.39 -21.53
N MET A 110 0.67 -40.24 -21.62
CA MET A 110 1.45 -39.85 -22.80
C MET A 110 2.69 -40.76 -22.98
N VAL A 111 3.38 -41.10 -21.89
CA VAL A 111 4.53 -42.03 -21.90
C VAL A 111 4.08 -43.44 -22.25
N PHE A 112 3.07 -43.97 -21.57
CA PHE A 112 2.53 -45.31 -21.86
C PHE A 112 1.93 -45.39 -23.27
N GLY A 113 1.20 -44.37 -23.68
CA GLY A 113 0.64 -44.26 -25.03
C GLY A 113 1.73 -44.27 -26.09
N GLY A 114 2.84 -43.57 -25.86
CA GLY A 114 4.01 -43.60 -26.74
C GLY A 114 4.64 -44.98 -26.86
N ILE A 115 4.83 -45.68 -25.74
CA ILE A 115 5.40 -47.04 -25.72
C ILE A 115 4.50 -48.02 -26.47
N VAL A 116 3.18 -47.97 -26.24
CA VAL A 116 2.22 -48.81 -26.96
C VAL A 116 2.24 -48.50 -28.45
N LEU A 117 2.31 -47.24 -28.86
CA LEU A 117 2.35 -46.85 -30.27
C LEU A 117 3.60 -47.37 -30.99
N VAL A 118 4.76 -47.36 -30.32
CA VAL A 118 6.03 -47.89 -30.85
C VAL A 118 5.96 -49.41 -31.04
N LEU A 119 5.28 -50.14 -30.15
CA LEU A 119 5.12 -51.60 -30.28
C LEU A 119 4.20 -52.01 -31.44
N PHE A 120 3.29 -51.14 -31.89
CA PHE A 120 2.43 -51.38 -33.04
C PHE A 120 3.09 -51.02 -34.39
N ASP A 121 4.40 -50.71 -34.40
CA ASP A 121 5.22 -50.40 -35.59
C ASP A 121 4.65 -49.29 -36.50
N LYS A 122 3.80 -48.42 -35.92
CA LYS A 122 3.19 -47.30 -36.62
C LYS A 122 4.10 -46.08 -36.52
N SER A 123 4.24 -45.37 -37.63
CA SER A 123 5.27 -44.35 -37.88
C SER A 123 5.60 -43.45 -36.68
N ILE A 124 6.77 -43.70 -36.09
CA ILE A 124 7.41 -42.87 -35.05
C ILE A 124 7.46 -41.37 -35.42
N GLY A 125 7.53 -41.07 -36.73
CA GLY A 125 7.58 -39.69 -37.23
C GLY A 125 6.35 -38.84 -36.88
N GLY A 126 5.15 -39.43 -36.84
CA GLY A 126 3.93 -38.68 -36.49
C GLY A 126 3.89 -38.29 -35.02
N TYR A 127 4.28 -39.22 -34.15
CA TYR A 127 4.33 -38.99 -32.70
C TYR A 127 5.42 -37.97 -32.33
N SER A 128 6.62 -38.07 -32.93
CA SER A 128 7.71 -37.14 -32.66
C SER A 128 7.40 -35.68 -33.02
N ILE A 129 6.63 -35.45 -34.09
CA ILE A 129 6.22 -34.10 -34.50
C ILE A 129 5.27 -33.47 -33.47
N LEU A 130 4.28 -34.25 -32.98
CA LEU A 130 3.31 -33.77 -32.00
C LEU A 130 3.98 -33.40 -30.67
N ILE A 131 4.90 -34.25 -30.17
CA ILE A 131 5.64 -33.98 -28.93
C ILE A 131 6.60 -32.81 -29.13
N GLY A 132 7.27 -32.75 -30.27
CA GLY A 132 8.20 -31.67 -30.61
C GLY A 132 7.54 -30.30 -30.51
N SER A 133 6.30 -30.14 -31.01
CA SER A 133 5.56 -28.88 -30.90
C SER A 133 5.33 -28.46 -29.45
N ILE A 134 4.88 -29.38 -28.61
CA ILE A 134 4.57 -29.10 -27.19
C ILE A 134 5.85 -28.76 -26.42
N VAL A 135 6.94 -29.48 -26.69
CA VAL A 135 8.24 -29.25 -26.04
C VAL A 135 8.80 -27.87 -26.37
N VAL A 136 8.67 -27.41 -27.63
CA VAL A 136 9.14 -26.08 -28.04
C VAL A 136 8.37 -24.96 -27.31
N GLU A 137 7.06 -25.10 -27.14
CA GLU A 137 6.25 -24.13 -26.40
C GLU A 137 6.64 -24.05 -24.93
N LEU A 138 6.83 -25.21 -24.28
CA LEU A 138 7.32 -25.27 -22.89
C LEU A 138 8.70 -24.65 -22.76
N PHE A 139 9.61 -24.94 -23.70
CA PHE A 139 10.94 -24.35 -23.73
C PHE A 139 10.89 -22.82 -23.88
N TYR A 140 10.03 -22.30 -24.77
CA TYR A 140 9.83 -20.87 -24.96
C TYR A 140 9.30 -20.18 -23.69
N VAL A 141 8.32 -20.78 -22.99
CA VAL A 141 7.77 -20.23 -21.74
C VAL A 141 8.85 -20.15 -20.66
N ILE A 142 9.64 -21.21 -20.48
CA ILE A 142 10.74 -21.24 -19.49
C ILE A 142 11.79 -20.18 -19.82
N TRP A 143 12.18 -20.08 -21.10
CA TRP A 143 13.15 -19.09 -21.57
C TRP A 143 12.66 -17.65 -21.33
N ASN A 144 11.40 -17.37 -21.67
CA ASN A 144 10.79 -16.06 -21.44
C ASN A 144 10.73 -15.71 -19.96
N ASN A 145 10.38 -16.68 -19.09
CA ASN A 145 10.32 -16.43 -17.65
C ASN A 145 11.71 -16.15 -17.05
N SER A 146 12.75 -16.87 -17.50
CA SER A 146 14.14 -16.60 -17.07
C SER A 146 14.61 -15.21 -17.48
N ASN A 147 14.19 -14.71 -18.66
CA ASN A 147 14.56 -13.38 -19.11
C ASN A 147 13.86 -12.26 -18.33
N LYS A 148 12.67 -12.51 -17.78
CA LYS A 148 11.98 -11.52 -16.93
C LYS A 148 12.71 -11.28 -15.61
N GLU A 149 13.22 -12.35 -14.98
CA GLU A 149 13.97 -12.22 -13.72
C GLU A 149 15.31 -11.50 -13.92
N LYS A 150 16.02 -11.78 -15.02
CA LYS A 150 17.26 -11.05 -15.35
C LYS A 150 17.00 -9.55 -15.58
N LYS A 151 15.81 -9.18 -16.06
CA LYS A 151 15.44 -7.79 -16.30
C LYS A 151 15.02 -7.05 -15.03
N SER A 152 14.47 -7.74 -14.02
CA SER A 152 14.16 -7.13 -12.72
C SER A 152 15.37 -6.98 -11.80
N ILE A 153 16.44 -7.73 -12.03
CA ILE A 153 17.69 -7.62 -11.27
C ILE A 153 18.59 -6.50 -11.82
N ASN A 154 18.49 -6.20 -13.12
CA ASN A 154 19.30 -5.18 -13.81
C ASN A 154 18.62 -3.79 -13.91
N ASN A 155 17.50 -3.56 -13.21
CA ASN A 155 16.77 -2.29 -13.18
C ASN A 155 16.45 -1.90 -11.74
#